data_AF-A0AA35P592-F1
#
_entry.id   AF-A0AA35P592-F1
#
_cell.length_a   1.000
_cell.length_b   1.000
_cell.length_c   1.000
_cell.angle_alpha   90.00
_cell.angle_beta   90.00
_cell.angle_gamma   90.00
#
_symmetry.space_group_name_H-M   'P 1'
#
loop_
_entity.id
_entity.type
_entity.pdbx_description
1 polymer ?
#
loop_
_entity_poly.entity_id
_entity_poly.type
_entity_poly.pdbx_seq_one_letter_code
_entity_poly.pdbx_strand_id
1 'polypeptide(L)'
;MCTGKCSKCIGIALLPLAVCAIVSNLLLYFPNGEVLEPRRITDLVWFFHGILGAGILVFLPAFMILGAGEAKCCANRCGMVLSLVFAVLGAVGGLYCVIISSLGLISGPLCDIGDEVYIYPFRNDSLADNYLFNQTTWSICKKPENIILWNIVLFSLLLAIGMAEAILCLIQVVNSLIGFIRGLRERKTDIAGM
;
A
#
# COMPACT_ATOMS: atom_id res chain seq x y z
N MET A 1 -15.86 -25.49 -5.73
CA MET A 1 -16.59 -24.23 -5.98
C MET A 1 -16.42 -23.21 -4.83
N CYS A 2 -15.19 -22.86 -4.41
CA CYS A 2 -14.96 -21.86 -3.35
C CYS A 2 -14.09 -20.65 -3.77
N THR A 3 -13.44 -20.69 -4.94
CA THR A 3 -12.44 -19.68 -5.33
C THR A 3 -13.07 -18.35 -5.78
N GLY A 4 -14.25 -18.39 -6.43
CA GLY A 4 -14.88 -17.18 -6.98
C GLY A 4 -15.48 -16.23 -5.93
N LYS A 5 -16.14 -16.76 -4.89
CA LYS A 5 -16.74 -15.93 -3.82
C LYS A 5 -15.67 -15.25 -2.95
N CYS A 6 -14.61 -15.98 -2.61
CA CYS A 6 -13.48 -15.46 -1.84
C CYS A 6 -12.73 -14.37 -2.63
N SER A 7 -12.50 -14.58 -3.93
CA SER A 7 -11.87 -13.57 -4.79
C SER A 7 -12.70 -12.28 -4.88
N LYS A 8 -14.03 -12.38 -5.03
CA LYS A 8 -14.90 -11.18 -5.05
C LYS A 8 -14.81 -10.37 -3.74
N CYS A 9 -14.78 -11.03 -2.58
CA CYS A 9 -14.59 -10.34 -1.29
C CYS A 9 -13.24 -9.62 -1.22
N ILE A 10 -12.16 -10.25 -1.73
CA ILE A 10 -10.84 -9.63 -1.79
C ILE A 10 -10.88 -8.36 -2.65
N GLY A 11 -11.47 -8.42 -3.85
CA GLY A 11 -11.61 -7.25 -4.72
C GLY A 11 -12.39 -6.10 -4.07
N ILE A 12 -13.49 -6.41 -3.35
CA ILE A 12 -14.28 -5.41 -2.62
C ILE A 12 -13.46 -4.77 -1.48
N ALA A 13 -12.64 -5.56 -0.78
CA ALA A 13 -11.83 -5.07 0.34
C ALA A 13 -10.64 -4.20 -0.12
N LEU A 14 -10.03 -4.53 -1.26
CA LEU A 14 -8.88 -3.78 -1.81
C LEU A 14 -9.26 -2.36 -2.26
N LEU A 15 -10.49 -2.16 -2.73
CA LEU A 15 -10.95 -0.85 -3.23
C LEU A 15 -10.91 0.27 -2.16
N PRO A 16 -11.56 0.14 -0.98
CA PRO A 16 -11.49 1.16 0.05
C PRO A 16 -10.08 1.31 0.62
N LEU A 17 -9.30 0.23 0.71
CA LEU A 17 -7.91 0.28 1.16
C LEU A 17 -7.06 1.18 0.24
N ALA A 18 -7.14 0.97 -1.08
CA ALA A 18 -6.42 1.77 -2.05
C ALA A 18 -6.84 3.26 -2.01
N VAL A 19 -8.14 3.55 -1.85
CA VAL A 19 -8.63 4.92 -1.69
C VAL A 19 -8.09 5.56 -0.42
N CYS A 20 -8.14 4.85 0.71
CA CYS A 20 -7.57 5.32 1.97
C CYS A 20 -6.07 5.57 1.87
N ALA A 21 -5.32 4.72 1.14
CA ALA A 21 -3.90 4.92 0.90
C ALA A 21 -3.60 6.19 0.09
N ILE A 22 -4.37 6.43 -0.98
CA ILE A 22 -4.25 7.64 -1.80
C ILE A 22 -4.51 8.88 -0.93
N VAL A 23 -5.61 8.90 -0.18
CA VAL A 23 -5.97 10.02 0.70
C VAL A 23 -4.90 10.25 1.77
N SER A 24 -4.41 9.17 2.41
CA SER A 24 -3.40 9.28 3.46
C SER A 24 -2.07 9.83 2.93
N ASN A 25 -1.67 9.43 1.72
CA ASN A 25 -0.47 9.97 1.08
C ASN A 25 -0.64 11.41 0.60
N LEU A 26 -1.84 11.80 0.16
CA LEU A 26 -2.15 13.21 -0.14
C LEU A 26 -2.06 14.08 1.12
N LEU A 27 -2.56 13.60 2.27
CA LEU A 27 -2.46 14.30 3.54
C LEU A 27 -1.01 14.45 4.02
N LEU A 28 -0.10 13.54 3.66
CA LEU A 28 1.33 13.67 3.95
C LEU A 28 1.99 14.87 3.24
N TYR A 29 1.44 15.36 2.12
CA TYR A 29 1.93 16.58 1.46
C TYR A 29 1.56 17.86 2.22
N PHE A 30 0.55 17.80 3.08
CA PHE A 30 0.06 18.92 3.88
C PHE A 30 0.32 18.65 5.37
N PRO A 31 1.58 18.77 5.83
CA PRO A 31 1.93 18.59 7.23
C PRO A 31 1.06 19.49 8.12
N ASN A 32 0.33 18.89 9.06
CA ASN A 32 -0.65 19.58 9.93
C ASN A 32 -1.74 20.38 9.16
N GLY A 33 -2.02 20.02 7.90
CA GLY A 33 -2.96 20.77 7.05
C GLY A 33 -2.44 22.14 6.59
N GLU A 34 -1.17 22.46 6.84
CA GLU A 34 -0.55 23.70 6.41
C GLU A 34 0.05 23.56 5.00
N VAL A 35 -0.06 24.63 4.21
CA VAL A 35 0.58 24.71 2.89
C VAL A 35 1.98 25.26 3.07
N LEU A 36 2.96 24.36 3.15
CA LEU A 36 4.37 24.71 3.24
C LEU A 36 5.05 24.69 1.86
N GLU A 37 6.19 25.38 1.76
CA GLU A 37 7.05 25.31 0.59
C GLU A 37 7.56 23.88 0.37
N PRO A 38 7.71 23.41 -0.88
CA PRO A 38 8.14 22.05 -1.19
C PRO A 38 9.46 21.62 -0.53
N ARG A 39 10.37 22.58 -0.26
CA ARG A 39 11.66 22.34 0.41
C ARG A 39 11.54 22.01 1.90
N ARG A 40 10.36 22.25 2.48
CA ARG A 40 10.07 22.02 3.91
C ARG A 40 9.19 20.77 4.13
N ILE A 41 8.97 19.97 3.08
CA ILE A 41 8.21 18.72 3.13
C ILE A 41 9.17 17.54 3.23
N THR A 42 8.78 16.50 3.96
CA THR A 42 9.56 15.26 4.09
C THR A 42 9.81 14.62 2.71
N ASP A 43 11.08 14.40 2.37
CA ASP A 43 11.52 13.84 1.07
C ASP A 43 10.86 12.50 0.74
N LEU A 44 10.57 11.69 1.77
CA LEU A 44 9.99 10.35 1.58
C LEU A 44 8.58 10.36 0.97
N VAL A 45 7.84 11.45 1.13
CA VAL A 45 6.49 11.60 0.58
C VAL A 45 6.52 11.63 -0.94
N TRP A 46 7.59 12.16 -1.53
CA TRP A 46 7.80 12.28 -2.99
C TRP A 46 8.08 10.96 -3.70
N PHE A 47 8.22 9.85 -2.97
CA PHE A 47 8.26 8.52 -3.57
C PHE A 47 6.87 8.00 -3.95
N PHE A 48 5.79 8.76 -3.66
CA PHE A 48 4.41 8.43 -4.04
C PHE A 48 3.97 7.03 -3.61
N HIS A 49 4.51 6.51 -2.51
CA HIS A 49 4.32 5.11 -2.13
C HIS A 49 2.86 4.75 -1.82
N GLY A 50 2.07 5.69 -1.30
CA GLY A 50 0.64 5.47 -1.09
C GLY A 50 -0.23 5.70 -2.33
N ILE A 51 0.12 6.66 -3.21
CA ILE A 51 -0.65 6.90 -4.45
C ILE A 51 -0.32 5.86 -5.52
N LEU A 52 0.96 5.65 -5.81
CA LEU A 52 1.41 4.72 -6.85
C LEU A 52 1.42 3.28 -6.33
N GLY A 53 2.02 3.05 -5.16
CA GLY A 53 2.19 1.72 -4.55
C GLY A 53 0.88 1.11 -4.08
N ALA A 54 0.37 1.57 -2.94
CA ALA A 54 -0.87 1.06 -2.35
C ALA A 54 -2.15 1.53 -3.08
N GLY A 55 -2.09 2.63 -3.84
CA GLY A 55 -3.23 3.15 -4.59
C GLY A 55 -3.39 2.49 -5.96
N ILE A 56 -2.74 3.07 -6.97
CA ILE A 56 -2.94 2.74 -8.39
C ILE A 56 -2.62 1.27 -8.69
N LEU A 57 -1.48 0.74 -8.21
CA LEU A 57 -1.07 -0.64 -8.50
C LEU A 57 -2.00 -1.69 -7.87
N VAL A 58 -2.73 -1.34 -6.80
CA VAL A 58 -3.72 -2.22 -6.13
C VAL A 58 -5.12 -2.03 -6.70
N PHE A 59 -5.44 -0.84 -7.21
CA PHE A 59 -6.70 -0.56 -7.88
C PHE A 59 -6.92 -1.45 -9.12
N LEU A 60 -5.86 -1.68 -9.91
CA LEU A 60 -5.90 -2.53 -11.10
C LEU A 60 -6.35 -3.98 -10.81
N PRO A 61 -5.72 -4.74 -9.90
CA PRO A 61 -6.21 -6.07 -9.55
C PRO A 61 -7.61 -6.04 -8.94
N ALA A 62 -7.97 -5.03 -8.13
CA ALA A 62 -9.31 -4.94 -7.55
C ALA A 62 -10.41 -4.89 -8.62
N PHE A 63 -10.27 -4.04 -9.65
CA PHE A 63 -11.24 -3.96 -10.75
C PHE A 63 -11.30 -5.23 -11.59
N MET A 64 -10.14 -5.83 -11.88
CA MET A 64 -10.07 -7.08 -12.65
C MET A 64 -10.77 -8.24 -11.94
N ILE A 65 -10.61 -8.33 -10.61
CA ILE A 65 -11.27 -9.34 -9.77
C ILE A 65 -12.79 -9.12 -9.74
N LEU A 66 -13.24 -7.86 -9.65
CA LEU A 66 -14.67 -7.52 -9.62
C LEU A 66 -15.35 -7.78 -10.97
N GLY A 67 -14.72 -7.39 -12.08
CA GLY A 67 -15.23 -7.60 -13.44
C GLY A 67 -15.32 -9.08 -13.85
N ALA A 68 -14.46 -9.94 -13.29
CA ALA A 68 -14.51 -11.39 -13.52
C ALA A 68 -15.80 -12.05 -12.98
N GLY A 69 -16.53 -11.39 -12.08
CA GLY A 69 -17.79 -11.90 -11.54
C GLY A 69 -19.00 -11.72 -12.47
N GLU A 70 -18.93 -10.82 -13.44
CA GLU A 70 -20.07 -10.48 -14.32
C GLU A 70 -19.87 -10.90 -15.78
N ALA A 71 -18.63 -10.93 -16.27
CA ALA A 71 -18.33 -11.30 -17.66
C ALA A 71 -17.81 -12.74 -17.78
N LYS A 72 -18.56 -13.59 -18.51
CA LYS A 72 -18.12 -14.93 -18.98
C LYS A 72 -16.86 -14.91 -19.87
N CYS A 73 -16.28 -13.74 -20.16
CA CYS A 73 -15.10 -13.56 -21.02
C CYS A 73 -13.76 -13.98 -20.39
N CYS A 74 -13.65 -14.13 -19.07
CA CYS A 74 -12.38 -14.49 -18.41
C CYS A 74 -12.12 -16.00 -18.31
N ALA A 75 -12.93 -16.85 -18.95
CA ALA A 75 -12.69 -18.30 -19.04
C ALA A 75 -11.61 -18.69 -20.09
N ASN A 76 -11.03 -17.72 -20.81
CA ASN A 76 -9.92 -17.96 -21.73
C ASN A 76 -8.55 -17.78 -21.04
N ARG A 77 -7.51 -18.47 -21.53
CA ARG A 77 -6.13 -18.50 -20.98
C ARG A 77 -5.57 -17.09 -20.67
N CYS A 78 -5.90 -16.09 -21.48
CA CYS A 78 -5.46 -14.71 -21.30
C CYS A 78 -6.02 -14.05 -20.02
N GLY A 79 -7.28 -14.31 -19.66
CA GLY A 79 -7.91 -13.72 -18.47
C GLY A 79 -7.32 -14.24 -17.15
N MET A 80 -7.00 -15.54 -17.08
CA MET A 80 -6.35 -16.13 -15.89
C MET A 80 -4.91 -15.64 -15.70
N VAL A 81 -4.13 -15.53 -16.79
CA VAL A 81 -2.75 -15.01 -16.73
C VAL A 81 -2.75 -13.53 -16.35
N LEU A 82 -3.67 -12.75 -16.91
CA LEU A 82 -3.80 -11.33 -16.61
C LEU A 82 -4.16 -11.07 -15.15
N SER A 83 -5.08 -11.87 -14.58
CA SER A 83 -5.41 -11.82 -13.15
C SER A 83 -4.19 -12.13 -12.27
N LEU A 84 -3.36 -13.10 -12.66
CA LEU A 84 -2.13 -13.42 -11.93
C LEU A 84 -1.13 -12.25 -11.98
N VAL A 85 -0.89 -11.69 -13.17
CA VAL A 85 0.05 -10.55 -13.35
C VAL A 85 -0.39 -9.35 -12.51
N PHE A 86 -1.66 -8.97 -12.56
CA PHE A 86 -2.15 -7.84 -11.76
C PHE A 86 -2.11 -8.12 -10.25
N ALA A 87 -2.37 -9.36 -9.81
CA ALA A 87 -2.24 -9.70 -8.39
C ALA A 87 -0.78 -9.62 -7.91
N VAL A 88 0.20 -10.02 -8.74
CA VAL A 88 1.62 -9.82 -8.44
C VAL A 88 1.99 -8.33 -8.40
N LEU A 89 1.50 -7.54 -9.36
CA LEU A 89 1.72 -6.08 -9.36
C LEU A 89 1.15 -5.42 -8.10
N GLY A 90 -0.05 -5.80 -7.67
CA GLY A 90 -0.65 -5.32 -6.43
C GLY A 90 0.18 -5.71 -5.19
N ALA A 91 0.68 -6.94 -5.13
CA ALA A 91 1.57 -7.38 -4.04
C ALA A 91 2.89 -6.59 -4.01
N VAL A 92 3.49 -6.31 -5.17
CA VAL A 92 4.69 -5.47 -5.28
C VAL A 92 4.38 -4.03 -4.86
N GLY A 93 3.23 -3.48 -5.27
CA GLY A 93 2.79 -2.14 -4.86
C GLY A 93 2.58 -2.01 -3.35
N GLY A 94 1.90 -2.98 -2.73
CA GLY A 94 1.72 -3.05 -1.28
C GLY A 94 3.04 -3.18 -0.54
N LEU A 95 3.95 -4.04 -1.00
CA LEU A 95 5.29 -4.19 -0.39
C LEU A 95 6.13 -2.91 -0.53
N TYR A 96 6.07 -2.24 -1.68
CA TYR A 96 6.71 -0.95 -1.89
C TYR A 96 6.19 0.10 -0.89
N CYS A 97 4.86 0.15 -0.70
CA CYS A 97 4.25 1.02 0.30
C CYS A 97 4.76 0.72 1.72
N VAL A 98 4.85 -0.57 2.09
CA VAL A 98 5.38 -1.00 3.40
C VAL A 98 6.80 -0.52 3.61
N ILE A 99 7.70 -0.76 2.65
CA ILE A 99 9.12 -0.42 2.77
C ILE A 99 9.30 1.09 2.96
N ILE A 100 8.69 1.90 2.08
CA ILE A 100 8.84 3.36 2.16
C ILE A 100 8.15 3.91 3.42
N SER A 101 7.01 3.36 3.83
CA SER A 101 6.32 3.80 5.05
C SER A 101 7.15 3.51 6.30
N SER A 102 7.78 2.34 6.38
CA SER A 102 8.70 2.01 7.47
C SER A 102 9.90 2.96 7.50
N LEU A 103 10.50 3.25 6.34
CA LEU A 103 11.59 4.23 6.27
C LEU A 103 11.15 5.64 6.68
N GLY A 104 9.92 6.05 6.34
CA GLY A 104 9.32 7.33 6.76
C GLY A 104 9.14 7.41 8.27
N LEU A 105 8.73 6.30 8.88
CA LEU A 105 8.56 6.19 10.31
C LEU A 105 9.90 6.19 11.06
N ILE A 106 10.94 5.55 10.51
CA ILE A 106 12.29 5.54 11.11
C ILE A 106 12.98 6.90 10.93
N SER A 107 12.87 7.52 9.76
CA SER A 107 13.57 8.79 9.46
C SER A 107 12.99 9.99 10.22
N GLY A 108 11.71 9.92 10.59
CA GLY A 108 10.99 11.02 11.23
C GLY A 108 10.60 12.14 10.26
N PRO A 109 9.74 13.06 10.70
CA PRO A 109 9.36 14.22 9.90
C PRO A 109 10.48 15.25 9.81
N LEU A 110 10.47 16.04 8.75
CA LEU A 110 11.22 17.28 8.68
C LEU A 110 10.51 18.34 9.54
N CYS A 111 11.23 18.99 10.47
CA CYS A 111 10.65 20.02 11.33
C CYS A 111 11.68 21.08 11.74
N ASP A 112 11.18 22.24 12.18
CA ASP A 112 11.98 23.31 12.77
C ASP A 112 12.05 23.16 14.29
N ILE A 113 13.27 23.18 14.82
CA ILE A 113 13.59 23.04 16.24
C ILE A 113 13.60 24.37 17.01
N GLY A 114 13.44 25.51 16.31
CA GLY A 114 13.40 26.84 16.92
C GLY A 114 14.36 27.87 16.31
N ASP A 115 15.15 27.48 15.31
CA ASP A 115 16.16 28.33 14.66
C ASP A 115 15.79 28.69 13.20
N GLU A 116 14.54 28.45 12.77
CA GLU A 116 14.06 28.58 11.37
C GLU A 116 14.78 27.65 10.36
N VAL A 117 15.56 26.70 10.90
CA VAL A 117 16.26 25.65 10.15
C VAL A 117 15.48 24.35 10.27
N TYR A 118 15.11 23.79 9.12
CA TYR A 118 14.37 22.54 9.06
C TYR A 118 15.36 21.38 8.93
N ILE A 119 15.30 20.46 9.88
CA ILE A 119 16.18 19.30 9.95
C ILE A 119 15.38 18.03 10.24
N TYR A 120 16.04 16.87 10.12
CA TYR A 120 15.52 15.59 10.57
C TYR A 120 16.15 15.23 11.92
N PRO A 121 15.57 15.66 13.06
CA PRO A 121 16.19 15.46 14.36
C PRO A 121 16.32 13.97 14.72
N PHE A 122 15.39 13.14 14.23
CA PHE A 122 15.29 11.72 14.61
C PHE A 122 15.99 10.74 13.68
N ARG A 123 16.60 11.21 12.58
CA ARG A 123 17.15 10.33 11.52
C ARG A 123 18.37 9.53 11.96
N ASN A 124 19.08 9.99 13.00
CA ASN A 124 20.27 9.35 13.55
C ASN A 124 20.07 8.81 14.98
N ASP A 125 18.86 8.91 15.54
CA ASP A 125 18.60 8.38 16.86
C ASP A 125 18.57 6.86 16.84
N SER A 126 19.21 6.26 17.84
CA SER A 126 19.24 4.81 17.99
C SER A 126 17.82 4.28 18.30
N LEU A 127 17.49 3.10 17.76
CA LEU A 127 16.18 2.42 17.94
C LEU A 127 15.72 2.24 19.41
N ALA A 128 16.59 2.48 20.39
CA ALA A 128 16.32 2.35 21.82
C ALA A 128 15.54 3.55 22.41
N ASP A 129 15.73 4.77 21.90
CA ASP A 129 15.07 6.00 22.37
C ASP A 129 14.27 6.65 21.23
N ASN A 130 13.37 5.87 20.63
CA ASN A 130 12.59 6.31 19.48
C ASN A 130 11.47 7.29 19.86
N TYR A 131 11.38 8.38 19.09
CA TYR A 131 10.30 9.37 19.17
C TYR A 131 8.89 8.78 18.98
N LEU A 132 8.79 7.58 18.39
CA LEU A 132 7.52 6.88 18.16
C LEU A 132 6.77 6.55 19.45
N PHE A 133 7.49 6.20 20.51
CA PHE A 133 6.91 5.79 21.79
C PHE A 133 7.12 6.83 22.89
N ASN A 134 8.14 7.69 22.75
CA ASN A 134 8.46 8.68 23.74
C ASN A 134 7.88 10.06 23.40
N GLN A 135 6.68 10.36 23.90
CA GLN A 135 5.99 11.63 23.67
C GLN A 135 6.76 12.87 24.17
N THR A 136 7.69 12.71 25.12
CA THR A 136 8.48 13.86 25.62
C THR A 136 9.36 14.47 24.53
N THR A 137 9.84 13.64 23.59
CA THR A 137 10.63 14.06 22.42
C THR A 137 9.82 14.90 21.42
N TRP A 138 8.48 14.88 21.50
CA TRP A 138 7.65 15.61 20.53
C TRP A 138 7.76 17.12 20.68
N SER A 139 8.19 17.57 21.86
CA SER A 139 8.45 18.99 22.15
C SER A 139 9.66 19.58 21.42
N ILE A 140 10.49 18.74 20.78
CA ILE A 140 11.67 19.12 19.99
C ILE A 140 11.24 19.84 18.70
N CYS A 141 10.22 19.33 18.00
CA CYS A 141 9.68 19.99 16.81
C CYS A 141 8.70 21.10 17.22
N LYS A 142 9.04 22.35 16.91
CA LYS A 142 8.20 23.52 17.20
C LYS A 142 7.24 23.85 16.07
N LYS A 143 7.70 23.76 14.82
CA LYS A 143 6.90 24.01 13.62
C LYS A 143 7.12 22.92 12.58
N PRO A 144 6.08 22.52 11.82
CA PRO A 144 4.67 22.81 12.06
C PRO A 144 4.15 22.11 13.33
N GLU A 145 3.07 22.62 13.93
CA GLU A 145 2.52 22.06 15.18
C GLU A 145 2.05 20.61 14.95
N ASN A 146 2.23 19.73 15.93
CA ASN A 146 1.77 18.32 15.87
C ASN A 146 2.28 17.51 14.66
N ILE A 147 3.35 17.96 13.99
CA ILE A 147 3.91 17.30 12.81
C ILE A 147 4.34 15.85 13.07
N ILE A 148 4.85 15.59 14.27
CA ILE A 148 5.26 14.26 14.68
C ILE A 148 4.06 13.31 14.73
N LEU A 149 2.97 13.72 15.36
CA LEU A 149 1.75 12.91 15.42
C LEU A 149 1.19 12.69 14.01
N TRP A 150 1.12 13.73 13.19
CA TRP A 150 0.67 13.66 11.80
C TRP A 150 1.46 12.63 10.99
N ASN A 151 2.80 12.70 11.08
CA ASN A 151 3.72 11.79 10.43
C ASN A 151 3.52 10.34 10.90
N ILE A 152 3.50 10.12 12.22
CA ILE A 152 3.34 8.78 12.81
C ILE A 152 2.02 8.15 12.38
N VAL A 153 0.92 8.88 12.49
CA VAL A 153 -0.42 8.35 12.19
C VAL A 153 -0.54 7.99 10.71
N LEU A 154 -0.15 8.89 9.80
CA LEU A 154 -0.32 8.65 8.37
C LEU A 154 0.64 7.57 7.83
N PHE A 155 1.91 7.57 8.26
CA PHE A 155 2.84 6.51 7.85
C PHE A 155 2.48 5.16 8.45
N SER A 156 2.01 5.10 9.70
CA SER A 156 1.53 3.85 10.31
C SER A 156 0.26 3.33 9.62
N LEU A 157 -0.67 4.22 9.25
CA LEU A 157 -1.86 3.87 8.48
C LEU A 157 -1.49 3.29 7.10
N LEU A 158 -0.58 3.95 6.38
CA LEU A 158 -0.07 3.47 5.08
C LEU A 158 0.67 2.13 5.20
N LEU A 159 1.43 1.95 6.27
CA LEU A 159 2.09 0.68 6.58
C LEU A 159 1.07 -0.46 6.78
N ALA A 160 0.04 -0.21 7.60
CA ALA A 160 -1.02 -1.19 7.87
C ALA A 160 -1.81 -1.52 6.60
N ILE A 161 -2.18 -0.51 5.80
CA ILE A 161 -2.88 -0.69 4.53
C ILE A 161 -2.00 -1.50 3.56
N GLY A 162 -0.74 -1.10 3.34
CA GLY A 162 0.17 -1.79 2.44
C GLY A 162 0.42 -3.25 2.84
N MET A 163 0.51 -3.55 4.14
CA MET A 163 0.61 -4.93 4.62
C MET A 163 -0.67 -5.74 4.33
N ALA A 164 -1.85 -5.17 4.60
CA ALA A 164 -3.12 -5.82 4.33
C ALA A 164 -3.28 -6.11 2.83
N GLU A 165 -2.98 -5.13 1.97
CA GLU A 165 -3.02 -5.26 0.51
C GLU A 165 -2.04 -6.31 0.00
N ALA A 166 -0.81 -6.33 0.49
CA ALA A 166 0.19 -7.34 0.13
C ALA A 166 -0.31 -8.75 0.48
N ILE A 167 -0.85 -8.97 1.68
CA ILE A 167 -1.39 -10.26 2.11
C ILE A 167 -2.57 -10.68 1.21
N LEU A 168 -3.54 -9.78 1.00
CA LEU A 168 -4.72 -10.04 0.16
C LEU A 168 -4.33 -10.35 -1.29
N CYS A 169 -3.37 -9.62 -1.85
CA CYS A 169 -2.84 -9.87 -3.19
C CYS A 169 -2.09 -11.21 -3.28
N LEU A 170 -1.31 -11.58 -2.27
CA LEU A 170 -0.64 -12.88 -2.21
C LEU A 170 -1.64 -14.05 -2.16
N ILE A 171 -2.73 -13.90 -1.40
CA ILE A 171 -3.83 -14.88 -1.39
C ILE A 171 -4.44 -14.98 -2.80
N GLN A 172 -4.64 -13.85 -3.49
CA GLN A 172 -5.14 -13.83 -4.85
C GLN A 172 -4.18 -14.49 -5.85
N VAL A 173 -2.85 -14.32 -5.69
CA VAL A 173 -1.83 -15.00 -6.50
C VAL A 173 -1.98 -16.52 -6.36
N VAL A 174 -2.06 -17.03 -5.13
CA VAL A 174 -2.25 -18.46 -4.85
C VAL A 174 -3.56 -18.98 -5.47
N ASN A 175 -4.66 -18.23 -5.29
CA ASN A 175 -5.96 -18.58 -5.87
C ASN A 175 -5.93 -18.61 -7.40
N SER A 176 -5.23 -17.66 -8.03
CA SER A 176 -5.06 -17.59 -9.49
C SER A 176 -4.24 -18.77 -10.01
N LEU A 177 -3.16 -19.15 -9.32
CA LEU A 177 -2.34 -20.31 -9.66
C LEU A 177 -3.11 -21.62 -9.55
N ILE A 178 -3.88 -21.81 -8.48
CA ILE A 178 -4.74 -23.00 -8.32
C ILE A 178 -5.79 -23.07 -9.44
N GLY A 179 -6.39 -21.94 -9.81
CA GLY A 179 -7.34 -21.85 -10.92
C GLY A 179 -6.70 -22.25 -12.26
N PHE A 180 -5.50 -21.74 -12.52
CA PHE A 180 -4.73 -22.06 -13.73
C PHE A 180 -4.38 -23.56 -13.83
N ILE A 181 -3.88 -24.17 -12.75
CA ILE A 181 -3.52 -25.60 -12.72
C ILE A 181 -4.75 -26.49 -12.94
N ARG A 182 -5.89 -26.16 -12.30
CA ARG A 182 -7.15 -26.91 -12.49
C ARG A 182 -7.65 -26.82 -13.93
N GLY A 183 -7.63 -25.63 -14.53
CA GLY A 183 -8.00 -25.45 -15.94
C GLY A 183 -7.10 -26.20 -16.92
N LEU A 184 -5.81 -26.37 -16.61
CA LEU A 184 -4.91 -27.22 -17.40
C LEU A 184 -5.26 -28.72 -17.28
N ARG A 185 -5.69 -29.18 -16.10
CA ARG A 185 -6.01 -30.60 -15.84
C ARG A 185 -7.29 -31.03 -16.54
N GLU A 186 -8.36 -30.23 -16.47
CA GLU A 186 -9.66 -30.55 -17.11
C GLU A 186 -9.50 -30.71 -18.63
N ARG A 187 -8.72 -29.82 -19.28
CA ARG A 187 -8.44 -29.95 -20.72
C ARG A 187 -7.63 -31.18 -21.10
N LYS A 188 -6.74 -31.66 -20.23
CA LYS A 188 -5.98 -32.90 -20.52
C LYS A 188 -6.92 -34.11 -20.52
N THR A 189 -7.95 -34.09 -19.68
CA THR A 189 -8.98 -35.12 -19.64
C THR A 189 -9.89 -35.07 -20.88
N ASP A 190 -10.29 -33.88 -21.33
CA ASP A 190 -11.10 -33.73 -22.56
C ASP A 190 -10.36 -34.21 -23.82
N ILE A 191 -9.05 -33.93 -23.94
CA ILE A 191 -8.23 -34.37 -25.09
C ILE A 191 -7.92 -35.87 -25.04
N ALA A 192 -7.84 -36.47 -23.85
CA ALA A 192 -7.59 -37.90 -23.68
C ALA A 192 -8.87 -38.77 -23.79
N GLY A 193 -10.05 -38.16 -23.78
CA GLY A 193 -11.34 -38.83 -23.94
C GLY A 193 -11.93 -38.77 -25.35
N MET A 194 -11.25 -38.09 -26.29
CA MET A 194 -11.50 -38.09 -27.74
C MET A 194 -10.55 -39.04 -28.45
#